data_AF-A0A0L0FUE1-F1
#
_entry.id   AF-A0A0L0FUE1-F1
#
_cell.length_a   1.000
_cell.length_b   1.000
_cell.length_c   1.000
_cell.angle_alpha   90.00
_cell.angle_beta   90.00
_cell.angle_gamma   90.00
#
_symmetry.space_group_name_H-M   'P 1'
#
loop_
_entity.id
_entity.type
_entity.pdbx_description
1 polymer ?
#
loop_
_entity_poly.entity_id
_entity_poly.type
_entity_poly.pdbx_seq_one_letter_code
_entity_poly.pdbx_strand_id
1 'polypeptide(L)'
;MDKLTNGSLIEIGYTGTSLLFRPGVLSIRRKIEHDCGTSRAIGYFLEPIIALAPFAKSDLNLTLTGITNDDIDPSVDILRTVSLPLLKRFGVDDSVVLKVNARGAPPLGGGEVNFQCPVVKALTPLQWGDPGMVKRIRGTVYSTRMSPQTANRVVDKARGLLNTFIPDVYIYCDHYKGAESGK
;
A
#
# COMPACT_ATOMS: atom_id res chain seq x y z
N MET A 1 -10.40 6.53 10.27
CA MET A 1 -9.93 7.81 10.82
C MET A 1 -10.02 7.86 12.33
N ASP A 2 -11.16 7.56 12.96
CA ASP A 2 -11.30 7.60 14.43
C ASP A 2 -10.29 6.75 15.21
N LYS A 3 -9.80 5.64 14.64
CA LYS A 3 -8.74 4.83 15.27
C LYS A 3 -7.36 5.50 15.26
N LEU A 4 -7.13 6.44 14.35
CA LEU A 4 -5.84 7.13 14.12
C LEU A 4 -5.78 8.50 14.80
N THR A 5 -6.92 9.13 15.04
CA THR A 5 -7.03 10.47 15.64
C THR A 5 -7.59 10.40 17.06
N ASN A 6 -7.16 11.32 17.92
CA ASN A 6 -7.76 11.56 19.23
C ASN A 6 -8.45 12.92 19.23
N GLY A 7 -9.69 12.98 19.71
CA GLY A 7 -10.50 14.20 19.74
C GLY A 7 -11.05 14.65 18.38
N SER A 8 -11.11 13.76 17.37
CA SER A 8 -11.83 14.04 16.12
C SER A 8 -13.34 13.96 16.33
N LEU A 9 -14.08 14.83 15.66
CA LEU A 9 -15.54 14.78 15.59
C LEU A 9 -15.94 14.41 14.16
N ILE A 10 -16.72 13.33 14.03
CA ILE A 10 -17.30 12.89 12.77
C ILE A 10 -18.82 12.86 12.94
N GLU A 11 -19.52 13.74 12.25
CA GLU A 11 -20.99 13.78 12.23
C GLU A 11 -21.47 13.49 10.80
N ILE A 12 -22.32 12.47 10.69
CA ILE A 12 -22.94 12.08 9.42
C ILE A 12 -24.38 12.55 9.47
N GLY A 13 -24.81 13.31 8.46
CA GLY A 13 -26.19 13.77 8.36
C GLY A 13 -27.17 12.60 8.23
N TYR A 14 -28.43 12.81 8.63
CA TYR A 14 -29.46 11.76 8.66
C TYR A 14 -29.62 10.98 7.34
N THR A 15 -29.47 11.67 6.19
CA THR A 15 -29.58 11.07 4.85
C THR A 15 -28.28 10.42 4.36
N GLY A 16 -27.18 10.49 5.11
CA GLY A 16 -25.87 9.96 4.70
C GLY A 16 -25.18 10.71 3.55
N THR A 17 -25.73 11.84 3.11
CA THR A 17 -25.21 12.64 1.98
C THR A 17 -24.37 13.85 2.41
N SER A 18 -24.29 14.12 3.72
CA SER A 18 -23.47 15.19 4.29
C SER A 18 -22.59 14.64 5.42
N LEU A 19 -21.36 15.16 5.48
CA LEU A 19 -20.34 14.77 6.46
C LEU A 19 -19.69 16.03 7.03
N LEU A 20 -19.75 16.20 8.34
CA LEU A 20 -18.94 17.19 9.07
C LEU A 20 -17.77 16.46 9.73
N PHE A 21 -16.55 16.83 9.33
CA PHE A 21 -15.33 16.31 9.93
C PHE A 21 -14.55 17.45 10.59
N ARG A 22 -14.40 17.39 11.92
CA ARG A 22 -13.45 18.25 12.64
C ARG A 22 -12.23 17.41 13.03
N PRO A 23 -11.05 17.66 12.43
CA PRO A 23 -9.87 16.85 12.69
C PRO A 23 -9.40 17.02 14.12
N GLY A 24 -9.00 15.91 14.73
CA GLY A 24 -8.31 15.88 16.02
C GLY A 24 -6.80 15.82 15.85
N VAL A 25 -6.12 15.44 16.93
CA VAL A 25 -4.67 15.20 16.89
C VAL A 25 -4.40 13.78 16.41
N LEU A 26 -3.39 13.59 15.55
CA LEU A 26 -2.87 12.27 15.18
C LEU A 26 -2.07 11.66 16.34
N SER A 27 -2.79 11.12 17.32
CA SER A 27 -2.24 10.36 18.44
C SER A 27 -2.51 8.88 18.21
N ILE A 28 -1.60 8.24 17.47
CA ILE A 28 -1.73 6.86 17.02
C ILE A 28 -1.52 5.90 18.19
N ARG A 29 -2.43 4.94 18.37
CA ARG A 29 -2.23 3.82 19.30
C ARG A 29 -1.09 2.94 18.77
N ARG A 30 -0.21 2.44 19.66
CA ARG A 30 0.99 1.66 19.29
C ARG A 30 0.74 0.50 18.31
N LYS A 31 -0.45 -0.12 18.33
CA LYS A 31 -0.85 -1.15 17.38
C LYS A 31 -2.32 -0.96 17.00
N ILE A 32 -2.62 -0.94 15.72
CA ILE A 32 -3.98 -0.82 15.18
C ILE A 32 -4.24 -2.00 14.27
N GLU A 33 -5.38 -2.64 14.47
CA GLU A 33 -5.88 -3.70 13.59
C GLU A 33 -7.19 -3.21 12.97
N HIS A 34 -7.31 -3.35 11.65
CA HIS A 34 -8.49 -2.94 10.92
C HIS A 34 -8.81 -3.91 9.79
N ASP A 35 -10.01 -4.47 9.87
CA ASP A 35 -10.61 -5.21 8.78
C ASP A 35 -11.23 -4.24 7.77
N CYS A 36 -10.69 -4.26 6.55
CA CYS A 36 -11.15 -3.47 5.40
C CYS A 36 -12.39 -4.09 4.73
N GLY A 37 -12.74 -5.35 5.07
CA GLY A 37 -13.81 -6.09 4.42
C GLY A 37 -13.47 -6.44 2.97
N THR A 38 -14.51 -6.53 2.13
CA THR A 38 -14.41 -6.96 0.73
C THR A 38 -14.92 -5.94 -0.27
N SER A 39 -15.36 -4.75 0.19
CA SER A 39 -15.92 -3.72 -0.69
C SER A 39 -14.86 -2.92 -1.46
N ARG A 40 -13.67 -2.76 -0.87
CA ARG A 40 -12.53 -2.02 -1.42
C ARG A 40 -11.23 -2.73 -1.04
N ALA A 41 -10.18 -2.55 -1.83
CA ALA A 41 -8.87 -3.11 -1.51
C ALA A 41 -8.22 -2.37 -0.33
N ILE A 42 -7.29 -3.05 0.35
CA ILE A 42 -6.46 -2.51 1.42
C ILE A 42 -5.76 -1.22 0.98
N GLY A 43 -5.35 -1.13 -0.29
CA GLY A 43 -4.68 0.05 -0.82
C GLY A 43 -5.51 1.33 -0.72
N TYR A 44 -6.83 1.25 -0.88
CA TYR A 44 -7.73 2.40 -0.72
C TYR A 44 -7.65 3.01 0.69
N PHE A 45 -7.56 2.16 1.71
CA PHE A 45 -7.43 2.60 3.09
C PHE A 45 -6.01 3.03 3.42
N LEU A 46 -5.02 2.34 2.85
CA LEU A 46 -3.62 2.54 3.18
C LEU A 46 -3.03 3.80 2.53
N GLU A 47 -3.45 4.16 1.33
CA GLU A 47 -2.96 5.35 0.61
C GLU A 47 -3.05 6.65 1.42
N PRO A 48 -4.23 7.06 1.96
CA PRO A 48 -4.30 8.26 2.79
C PRO A 48 -3.54 8.11 4.11
N ILE A 49 -3.43 6.89 4.65
CA ILE A 49 -2.69 6.64 5.90
C ILE A 49 -1.20 6.84 5.69
N ILE A 50 -0.63 6.38 4.57
CA ILE A 50 0.77 6.58 4.22
C ILE A 50 1.12 8.07 4.17
N ALA A 51 0.20 8.92 3.68
CA ALA A 51 0.39 10.37 3.65
C ALA A 51 0.32 11.03 5.04
N LEU A 52 -0.50 10.50 5.95
CA LEU A 52 -0.69 11.07 7.30
C LEU A 52 0.29 10.52 8.34
N ALA A 53 0.77 9.29 8.18
CA ALA A 53 1.58 8.59 9.17
C ALA A 53 2.86 9.34 9.61
N PRO A 54 3.63 10.01 8.72
CA PRO A 54 4.82 10.77 9.12
C PRO A 54 4.55 11.91 10.11
N PHE A 55 3.32 12.45 10.12
CA PHE A 55 2.91 13.59 10.96
C PHE A 55 2.30 13.18 12.31
N ALA A 56 2.32 11.90 12.64
CA ALA A 56 1.80 11.40 13.90
C ALA A 56 2.71 11.76 15.09
N LYS A 57 2.14 11.80 16.29
CA LYS A 57 2.91 11.99 17.54
C LYS A 57 3.68 10.75 17.98
N SER A 58 3.34 9.59 17.46
CA SER A 58 3.88 8.27 17.84
C SER A 58 3.94 7.34 16.64
N ASP A 59 4.85 6.37 16.70
CA ASP A 59 5.05 5.39 15.63
C ASP A 59 3.75 4.61 15.35
N LEU A 60 3.48 4.38 14.07
CA LEU A 60 2.33 3.63 13.59
C LEU A 60 2.72 2.19 13.28
N ASN A 61 2.04 1.25 13.89
CA ASN A 61 2.02 -0.16 13.47
C ASN A 61 0.58 -0.56 13.18
N LEU A 62 0.28 -0.76 11.90
CA LEU A 62 -1.05 -1.01 11.38
C LEU A 62 -1.10 -2.36 10.68
N THR A 63 -1.99 -3.24 11.12
CA THR A 63 -2.33 -4.46 10.40
C THR A 63 -3.70 -4.28 9.74
N LEU A 64 -3.72 -4.41 8.41
CA LEU A 64 -4.92 -4.37 7.59
C LEU A 64 -5.23 -5.76 7.04
N THR A 65 -6.48 -6.18 7.14
CA THR A 65 -6.97 -7.44 6.55
C THR A 65 -8.04 -7.15 5.50
N GLY A 66 -8.05 -7.90 4.40
CA GLY A 66 -9.01 -7.70 3.32
C GLY A 66 -8.49 -8.13 1.94
N ILE A 67 -8.96 -7.46 0.89
CA ILE A 67 -8.49 -7.67 -0.49
C ILE A 67 -7.19 -6.88 -0.70
N THR A 68 -6.10 -7.52 -1.13
CA THR A 68 -4.81 -6.82 -1.34
C THR A 68 -4.72 -6.13 -2.70
N ASN A 69 -5.45 -6.66 -3.69
CA ASN A 69 -5.41 -6.24 -5.07
C ASN A 69 -6.80 -6.43 -5.69
N ASP A 70 -7.34 -5.38 -6.28
CA ASP A 70 -8.52 -5.42 -7.15
C ASP A 70 -8.21 -4.66 -8.46
N ASP A 71 -9.25 -4.39 -9.26
CA ASP A 71 -9.11 -3.72 -10.56
C ASP A 71 -9.28 -2.19 -10.49
N ILE A 72 -9.59 -1.62 -9.32
CA ILE A 72 -9.99 -0.21 -9.15
C ILE A 72 -9.02 0.55 -8.25
N ASP A 73 -8.64 -0.07 -7.13
CA ASP A 73 -7.84 0.53 -6.07
C ASP A 73 -6.34 0.30 -6.27
N PRO A 74 -5.49 1.17 -5.68
CA PRO A 74 -4.05 0.98 -5.77
C PRO A 74 -3.64 -0.35 -5.14
N SER A 75 -2.83 -1.13 -5.86
CA SER A 75 -2.29 -2.36 -5.29
C SER A 75 -1.31 -2.07 -4.15
N VAL A 76 -1.25 -3.01 -3.19
CA VAL A 76 -0.26 -2.96 -2.11
C VAL A 76 1.18 -3.00 -2.63
N ASP A 77 1.41 -3.56 -3.83
CA ASP A 77 2.72 -3.56 -4.50
C ASP A 77 3.13 -2.19 -5.00
N ILE A 78 2.20 -1.43 -5.58
CA ILE A 78 2.45 -0.05 -6.02
C ILE A 78 2.79 0.80 -4.80
N LEU A 79 2.03 0.68 -3.71
CA LEU A 79 2.30 1.42 -2.49
C LEU A 79 3.69 1.07 -1.92
N ARG A 80 4.07 -0.21 -1.94
CA ARG A 80 5.38 -0.69 -1.47
C ARG A 80 6.54 -0.22 -2.34
N THR A 81 6.41 -0.28 -3.66
CA THR A 81 7.52 -0.12 -4.61
C THR A 81 7.63 1.29 -5.20
N VAL A 82 6.56 2.07 -5.14
CA VAL A 82 6.51 3.44 -5.67
C VAL A 82 6.30 4.45 -4.54
N SER A 83 5.23 4.31 -3.76
CA SER A 83 4.86 5.32 -2.76
C SER A 83 5.86 5.39 -1.60
N LEU A 84 6.33 4.26 -1.06
CA LEU A 84 7.33 4.28 0.02
C LEU A 84 8.68 4.87 -0.41
N PRO A 85 9.28 4.47 -1.56
CA PRO A 85 10.50 5.12 -2.02
C PRO A 85 10.34 6.61 -2.34
N LEU A 86 9.14 7.04 -2.74
CA LEU A 86 8.85 8.46 -2.92
C LEU A 86 8.87 9.21 -1.57
N LEU A 87 8.25 8.64 -0.53
CA LEU A 87 8.30 9.20 0.83
C LEU A 87 9.72 9.35 1.37
N LYS A 88 10.60 8.38 1.10
CA LYS A 88 12.01 8.46 1.51
C LYS A 88 12.70 9.73 1.00
N ARG A 89 12.32 10.19 -0.20
CA ARG A 89 12.90 11.41 -0.77
C ARG A 89 12.39 12.69 -0.11
N PHE A 90 11.28 12.64 0.61
CA PHE A 90 10.82 13.71 1.50
C PHE A 90 11.51 13.68 2.87
N GLY A 91 12.52 12.83 3.08
CA GLY A 91 13.24 12.72 4.36
C GLY A 91 12.57 11.80 5.37
N VAL A 92 11.61 10.99 4.94
CA VAL A 92 11.03 9.92 5.77
C VAL A 92 12.05 8.80 5.91
N ASP A 93 12.27 8.33 7.14
CA ASP A 93 13.30 7.34 7.48
C ASP A 93 13.13 6.01 6.72
N ASP A 94 14.24 5.29 6.53
CA ASP A 94 14.30 3.99 5.86
C ASP A 94 13.55 2.88 6.63
N SER A 95 13.21 3.14 7.89
CA SER A 95 12.46 2.24 8.76
C SER A 95 10.97 2.15 8.44
N VAL A 96 10.45 2.90 7.44
CA VAL A 96 9.10 2.65 6.91
C VAL A 96 9.06 1.33 6.16
N VAL A 97 8.23 0.41 6.63
CA VAL A 97 8.11 -0.95 6.07
C VAL A 97 6.66 -1.27 5.78
N LEU A 98 6.40 -1.77 4.57
CA LEU A 98 5.13 -2.40 4.20
C LEU A 98 5.36 -3.88 3.90
N LYS A 99 4.94 -4.73 4.82
CA LYS A 99 5.08 -6.19 4.71
C LYS A 99 3.74 -6.80 4.33
N VAL A 100 3.72 -7.55 3.23
CA VAL A 100 2.56 -8.34 2.82
C VAL A 100 2.73 -9.74 3.40
N ASN A 101 1.93 -10.08 4.41
CA ASN A 101 1.98 -11.38 5.09
C ASN A 101 1.15 -12.43 4.33
N ALA A 102 -0.02 -12.03 3.84
CA ALA A 102 -0.88 -12.87 3.03
C ALA A 102 -1.52 -12.04 1.90
N ARG A 103 -1.75 -12.67 0.75
CA ARG A 103 -2.44 -12.04 -0.38
C ARG A 103 -3.91 -12.42 -0.37
N GLY A 104 -4.79 -11.46 -0.65
CA GLY A 104 -6.23 -11.69 -0.73
C GLY A 104 -6.77 -11.20 -2.06
N ALA A 105 -7.38 -12.08 -2.83
CA ALA A 105 -8.05 -11.74 -4.09
C ALA A 105 -9.57 -11.62 -3.88
N PRO A 106 -10.27 -10.79 -4.67
CA PRO A 106 -11.74 -10.80 -4.69
C PRO A 106 -12.25 -12.19 -5.12
N PRO A 107 -13.43 -12.64 -4.64
CA PRO A 107 -14.40 -11.90 -3.83
C PRO A 107 -14.23 -12.05 -2.30
N LEU A 108 -13.50 -13.07 -1.83
CA LEU A 108 -13.43 -13.41 -0.40
C LEU A 108 -12.30 -12.70 0.35
N GLY A 109 -11.28 -12.19 -0.35
CA GLY A 109 -10.15 -11.48 0.26
C GLY A 109 -9.27 -12.40 1.11
N GLY A 110 -9.11 -12.05 2.39
CA GLY A 110 -8.28 -12.82 3.33
C GLY A 110 -6.78 -12.53 3.24
N GLY A 111 -6.39 -11.42 2.62
CA GLY A 111 -5.03 -10.92 2.66
C GLY A 111 -4.76 -10.17 3.96
N GLU A 112 -3.48 -10.08 4.32
CA GLU A 112 -3.00 -9.39 5.51
C GLU A 112 -1.75 -8.59 5.16
N VAL A 113 -1.76 -7.31 5.54
CA VAL A 113 -0.67 -6.38 5.31
C VAL A 113 -0.33 -5.65 6.60
N ASN A 114 0.95 -5.63 6.94
CA ASN A 114 1.47 -4.88 8.08
C ASN A 114 2.25 -3.66 7.59
N PHE A 115 1.82 -2.48 8.01
CA PHE A 115 2.46 -1.20 7.73
C PHE A 115 3.06 -0.63 9.01
N GLN A 116 4.36 -0.32 8.95
CA GLN A 116 5.10 0.30 10.03
C GLN A 116 5.70 1.62 9.56
N CYS A 117 5.48 2.68 10.31
CA CYS A 117 5.99 4.01 9.99
C CYS A 117 6.40 4.72 11.29
N PRO A 118 7.68 5.13 11.42
CA PRO A 118 8.13 5.94 12.54
C PRO A 118 7.64 7.39 12.42
N VAL A 119 7.69 8.12 13.52
CA VAL A 119 7.49 9.58 13.50
C VAL A 119 8.65 10.28 12.80
N VAL A 120 8.33 11.23 11.92
CA VAL A 120 9.33 12.06 11.24
C VAL A 120 9.38 13.44 11.90
N LYS A 121 10.59 13.89 12.26
CA LYS A 121 10.78 15.20 12.91
C LYS A 121 10.55 16.37 11.97
N ALA A 122 11.02 16.24 10.73
CA ALA A 122 10.89 17.26 9.69
C ALA A 122 10.94 16.61 8.31
N LEU A 123 10.09 17.08 7.40
CA LEU A 123 10.14 16.70 6.00
C LEU A 123 11.02 17.69 5.22
N THR A 124 11.73 17.16 4.23
CA THR A 124 12.52 17.97 3.30
C THR A 124 11.69 18.26 2.06
N PRO A 125 11.51 19.53 1.67
CA PRO A 125 10.80 19.88 0.45
C PRO A 125 11.58 19.34 -0.77
N LEU A 126 10.83 18.80 -1.74
CA LEU A 126 11.39 18.21 -2.94
C LEU A 126 11.13 19.13 -4.14
N GLN A 127 12.18 19.50 -4.87
CA GLN A 127 12.07 20.22 -6.15
C GLN A 127 12.49 19.30 -7.29
N TRP A 128 11.51 18.85 -8.08
CA TRP A 128 11.74 18.07 -9.30
C TRP A 128 11.19 18.79 -10.51
N GLY A 129 12.08 19.44 -11.26
CA GLY A 129 11.77 20.01 -12.56
C GLY A 129 12.04 19.07 -13.73
N ASP A 130 12.96 18.12 -13.58
CA ASP A 130 13.39 17.21 -14.65
C ASP A 130 13.11 15.74 -14.28
N PRO A 131 12.30 15.01 -15.07
CA PRO A 131 12.08 13.58 -14.88
C PRO A 131 13.32 12.71 -15.11
N GLY A 132 14.34 13.22 -15.83
CA GLY A 132 15.55 12.50 -16.15
C GLY A 132 15.32 11.27 -17.05
N MET A 133 16.29 10.35 -17.05
CA MET A 133 16.27 9.13 -17.89
C MET A 133 15.92 7.88 -17.09
N VAL A 134 15.13 6.99 -17.71
CA VAL A 134 14.82 5.67 -17.16
C VAL A 134 16.07 4.78 -17.23
N LYS A 135 16.61 4.38 -16.08
CA LYS A 135 17.81 3.53 -16.00
C LYS A 135 17.50 2.04 -16.09
N ARG A 136 16.35 1.63 -15.55
CA ARG A 136 15.97 0.22 -15.39
C ARG A 136 14.49 0.07 -15.10
N ILE A 137 13.93 -1.10 -15.39
CA ILE A 137 12.54 -1.43 -15.09
C ILE A 137 12.51 -2.56 -14.06
N ARG A 138 11.73 -2.35 -12.99
CA ARG A 138 11.48 -3.34 -11.94
C ARG A 138 9.97 -3.55 -11.82
N GLY A 139 9.56 -4.79 -11.66
CA GLY A 139 8.15 -5.13 -11.48
C GLY A 139 7.96 -6.34 -10.59
N THR A 140 6.73 -6.55 -10.14
CA THR A 140 6.32 -7.73 -9.38
C THR A 140 5.07 -8.29 -10.01
N VAL A 141 5.08 -9.60 -10.29
CA VAL A 141 3.91 -10.36 -10.71
C VAL A 141 3.61 -11.32 -9.57
N TYR A 142 2.40 -11.25 -9.02
CA TYR A 142 1.98 -12.18 -7.99
C TYR A 142 1.01 -13.23 -8.57
N SER A 143 0.94 -14.38 -7.91
CA SER A 143 -0.08 -15.39 -8.18
C SER A 143 -0.50 -16.06 -6.88
N THR A 144 -1.80 -16.25 -6.71
CA THR A 144 -2.43 -16.86 -5.53
C THR A 144 -3.34 -17.98 -5.97
N ARG A 145 -3.25 -19.17 -5.34
CA ARG A 145 -4.14 -20.32 -5.60
C ARG A 145 -4.22 -20.78 -7.07
N MET A 146 -3.20 -20.48 -7.86
CA MET A 146 -3.12 -20.87 -9.27
C MET A 146 -1.76 -21.47 -9.59
N SER A 147 -1.59 -22.05 -10.78
CA SER A 147 -0.28 -22.52 -11.22
C SER A 147 0.72 -21.35 -11.34
N PRO A 148 1.96 -21.51 -10.84
CA PRO A 148 3.03 -20.53 -11.05
C PRO A 148 3.33 -20.27 -12.53
N GLN A 149 2.97 -21.22 -13.41
CA GLN A 149 3.15 -21.06 -14.86
C GLN A 149 2.39 -19.85 -15.40
N THR A 150 1.25 -19.48 -14.80
CA THR A 150 0.51 -18.28 -15.20
C THR A 150 1.33 -17.02 -14.96
N ALA A 151 1.97 -16.90 -13.80
CA ALA A 151 2.84 -15.76 -13.48
C ALA A 151 4.03 -15.69 -14.46
N ASN A 152 4.66 -16.83 -14.75
CA ASN A 152 5.77 -16.90 -15.72
C ASN A 152 5.35 -16.45 -17.12
N ARG A 153 4.16 -16.85 -17.59
CA ARG A 153 3.62 -16.40 -18.89
C ARG A 153 3.44 -14.88 -18.95
N VAL A 154 3.00 -14.26 -17.85
CA VAL A 154 2.89 -12.79 -17.77
C VAL A 154 4.27 -12.15 -17.83
N VAL A 155 5.26 -12.70 -17.11
CA VAL A 155 6.64 -12.21 -17.14
C VAL A 155 7.24 -12.31 -18.54
N ASP A 156 7.07 -13.43 -19.24
CA ASP A 156 7.61 -13.63 -20.59
C ASP A 156 7.03 -12.61 -21.57
N LYS A 157 5.71 -12.37 -21.51
CA LYS A 157 5.04 -11.38 -22.35
C LYS A 157 5.46 -9.94 -22.01
N ALA A 158 5.52 -9.61 -20.71
CA ALA A 158 5.95 -8.29 -20.26
C ALA A 158 7.40 -8.01 -20.68
N ARG A 159 8.32 -8.96 -20.49
CA ARG A 159 9.71 -8.85 -20.95
C ARG A 159 9.81 -8.73 -22.46
N GLY A 160 9.02 -9.51 -23.22
CA GLY A 160 9.00 -9.44 -24.68
C GLY A 160 8.68 -8.04 -25.21
N LEU A 161 7.81 -7.30 -24.53
CA LEU A 161 7.50 -5.91 -24.85
C LEU A 161 8.55 -4.93 -24.30
N LEU A 162 8.86 -5.01 -23.00
CA LEU A 162 9.69 -4.02 -22.32
C LEU A 162 11.17 -4.05 -22.74
N ASN A 163 11.69 -5.22 -23.14
CA ASN A 163 13.07 -5.35 -23.60
C ASN A 163 13.33 -4.58 -24.90
N THR A 164 12.29 -4.22 -25.66
CA THR A 164 12.43 -3.37 -26.86
C THR A 164 12.84 -1.93 -26.50
N PHE A 165 12.56 -1.48 -25.28
CA PHE A 165 12.90 -0.14 -24.82
C PHE A 165 14.23 -0.12 -24.07
N ILE A 166 14.40 -1.01 -23.09
CA ILE A 166 15.59 -1.06 -22.23
C ILE A 166 15.92 -2.53 -21.92
N PRO A 167 17.20 -2.95 -21.95
CA PRO A 167 17.59 -4.34 -21.64
C PRO A 167 17.53 -4.70 -20.14
N ASP A 168 17.71 -3.73 -19.23
CA ASP A 168 17.65 -3.94 -17.78
C ASP A 168 16.20 -3.97 -17.27
N VAL A 169 15.51 -5.07 -17.58
CA VAL A 169 14.16 -5.39 -17.10
C VAL A 169 14.20 -6.60 -16.17
N TYR A 170 13.80 -6.40 -14.92
CA TYR A 170 13.68 -7.49 -13.94
C TYR A 170 12.29 -7.48 -13.30
N ILE A 171 11.57 -8.59 -13.49
CA ILE A 171 10.21 -8.78 -12.96
C ILE A 171 10.28 -9.96 -11.98
N TYR A 172 9.94 -9.70 -10.72
CA TYR A 172 9.92 -10.69 -9.66
C TYR A 172 8.60 -11.46 -9.68
N CYS A 173 8.67 -12.79 -9.71
CA CYS A 173 7.50 -13.67 -9.57
C CYS A 173 7.29 -14.02 -8.10
N ASP A 174 6.17 -13.59 -7.54
CA ASP A 174 5.77 -13.87 -6.17
C ASP A 174 4.61 -14.87 -6.16
N HIS A 175 4.84 -16.10 -5.71
CA HIS A 175 3.84 -17.16 -5.77
C HIS A 175 3.45 -17.62 -4.37
N TYR A 176 2.19 -17.39 -4.01
CA TYR A 176 1.64 -17.70 -2.70
C TYR A 176 0.83 -19.00 -2.74
N LYS A 177 1.05 -19.86 -1.75
CA LYS A 177 0.37 -21.16 -1.56
C LYS A 177 -0.23 -21.28 -0.17
N GLY A 178 -1.23 -22.16 -0.03
CA GLY A 178 -1.80 -22.52 1.26
C GLY A 178 -2.43 -21.33 1.98
N ALA A 179 -2.16 -21.20 3.28
CA ALA A 179 -2.75 -20.17 4.14
C ALA A 179 -2.36 -18.73 3.76
N GLU A 180 -1.23 -18.53 3.08
CA GLU A 180 -0.75 -17.20 2.68
C GLU A 180 -1.41 -16.68 1.39
N SER A 181 -2.24 -17.51 0.75
CA SER A 181 -2.93 -17.22 -0.51
C SER A 181 -4.38 -16.75 -0.36
N GLY A 182 -4.74 -16.25 0.82
CA GLY A 182 -6.05 -15.65 1.08
C GLY A 182 -7.16 -16.69 1.19
N LYS A 183 -8.41 -16.23 1.09
CA LYS A 183 -9.62 -17.05 1.20
C LYS A 183 -10.29 -17.36 -0.13
#